data_AF-A0A813ERZ3-F1
#
_entry.id   AF-A0A813ERZ3-F1
#
_cell.length_a   1.000
_cell.length_b   1.000
_cell.length_c   1.000
_cell.angle_alpha   90.00
_cell.angle_beta   90.00
_cell.angle_gamma   90.00
#
_symmetry.space_group_name_H-M   'P 1'
#
loop_
_entity.id
_entity.type
_entity.pdbx_description
1 polymer ?
#
loop_
_entity_poly.entity_id
_entity_poly.type
_entity_poly.pdbx_seq_one_letter_code
_entity_poly.pdbx_strand_id
1 'polypeptide(L)'
;MGVHELGSQERAGLNTRSTGLPDLRLLLAWVASLLGFGLWFWTTMDSVDRAVLFIGHVVILPIFSERATPRLMACMGSPIVGTISGMQLIDVVFDLAIVNERTISDGVESFDPRRVAYLYYHTVVTAPHVNGILLCMVLISIFGSIIGFGRSTPEIVQCWKKIGAVMSVSMSSYLGVVVPRYLHIRDATVYDVSLFENWTHVVAVRMFLFASLLSILPLMFELQGSPEQAAGNHDPSKPHEE
;
A
#
# COMPACT_ATOMS: atom_id res chain seq x y z
N MET A 1 -4.10 -61.02 0.34
CA MET A 1 -5.18 -60.02 0.36
C MET A 1 -4.67 -58.83 1.16
N GLY A 2 -4.44 -57.69 0.50
CA GLY A 2 -3.79 -56.53 1.09
C GLY A 2 -3.01 -55.73 0.04
N VAL A 3 -3.65 -55.49 -1.11
CA VAL A 3 -3.14 -54.64 -2.19
C VAL A 3 -4.29 -53.73 -2.55
N HIS A 4 -4.32 -52.52 -2.01
CA HIS A 4 -5.03 -51.35 -2.54
C HIS A 4 -4.97 -50.20 -1.53
N GLU A 5 -3.86 -49.45 -1.48
CA GLU A 5 -3.88 -48.09 -0.91
C GLU A 5 -2.69 -47.21 -1.36
N LEU A 6 -2.10 -47.50 -2.53
CA LEU A 6 -1.02 -46.69 -3.12
C LEU A 6 -1.49 -45.78 -4.27
N GLY A 7 -2.80 -45.66 -4.49
CA GLY A 7 -3.36 -45.05 -5.70
C GLY A 7 -3.92 -43.62 -5.58
N SER A 8 -3.95 -43.00 -4.40
CA SER A 8 -4.59 -41.67 -4.24
C SER A 8 -3.63 -40.49 -4.03
N GLN A 9 -2.34 -40.73 -3.75
CA GLN A 9 -1.36 -39.65 -3.58
C GLN A 9 -0.78 -39.13 -4.90
N GLU A 10 -0.91 -39.87 -6.00
CA GLU A 10 -0.31 -39.49 -7.29
C GLU A 10 -1.13 -38.47 -8.09
N ARG A 11 -2.38 -38.18 -7.67
CA ARG A 11 -3.26 -37.23 -8.39
C ARG A 11 -3.25 -35.80 -7.85
N ALA A 12 -2.54 -35.52 -6.76
CA ALA A 12 -2.35 -34.16 -6.26
C ALA A 12 -1.05 -33.49 -6.77
N GLY A 13 -0.26 -34.21 -7.56
CA GLY A 13 1.03 -33.77 -8.09
C GLY A 13 1.03 -33.35 -9.55
N LEU A 14 -0.12 -32.94 -10.10
CA LEU A 14 -0.15 -32.17 -11.35
C LEU A 14 0.40 -30.77 -11.06
N ASN A 15 1.71 -30.72 -10.87
CA ASN A 15 2.54 -29.57 -11.17
C ASN A 15 2.25 -29.20 -12.62
N THR A 16 1.20 -28.42 -12.84
CA THR A 16 1.16 -27.48 -13.96
C THR A 16 2.42 -26.65 -13.81
N ARG A 17 3.48 -27.06 -14.50
CA ARG A 17 4.60 -26.20 -14.87
C ARG A 17 3.96 -24.98 -15.48
N SER A 18 3.80 -23.96 -14.65
CA SER A 18 3.34 -22.65 -15.04
C SER A 18 4.30 -22.21 -16.14
N THR A 19 3.82 -22.24 -17.39
CA THR A 19 4.39 -21.41 -18.46
C THR A 19 4.50 -20.03 -17.87
N GLY A 20 5.71 -19.43 -17.80
CA GLY A 20 6.08 -18.25 -17.00
C GLY A 20 5.34 -16.93 -17.28
N LEU A 21 4.04 -17.02 -17.49
CA LEU A 21 3.06 -15.97 -17.60
C LEU A 21 2.62 -15.58 -16.18
N PRO A 22 2.41 -14.28 -15.91
CA PRO A 22 1.91 -13.82 -14.63
C PRO A 22 0.51 -14.40 -14.35
N ASP A 23 0.21 -14.64 -13.06
CA ASP A 23 -1.10 -15.08 -12.60
C ASP A 23 -2.20 -14.17 -13.17
N LEU A 24 -3.13 -14.75 -13.92
CA LEU A 24 -4.24 -14.04 -14.56
C LEU A 24 -5.03 -13.20 -13.54
N ARG A 25 -5.16 -13.67 -12.29
CA ARG A 25 -5.86 -12.94 -11.23
C ARG A 25 -5.14 -11.64 -10.85
N LEU A 26 -3.82 -11.68 -10.77
CA LEU A 26 -2.99 -10.49 -10.51
C LEU A 26 -3.07 -9.51 -11.69
N LEU A 27 -3.03 -10.03 -12.92
CA LEU A 27 -3.15 -9.20 -14.11
C LEU A 27 -4.52 -8.52 -14.20
N LEU A 28 -5.60 -9.24 -13.92
CA LEU A 28 -6.95 -8.66 -13.88
C LEU A 28 -7.09 -7.63 -12.77
N ALA A 29 -6.55 -7.90 -11.58
CA ALA A 29 -6.52 -6.93 -10.48
C ALA A 29 -5.71 -5.67 -10.84
N TRP A 30 -4.62 -5.82 -11.60
CA TRP A 30 -3.82 -4.71 -12.12
C TRP A 30 -4.55 -3.86 -13.14
N VAL A 31 -5.21 -4.50 -14.12
CA VAL A 31 -6.03 -3.78 -15.09
C VAL A 31 -7.17 -3.06 -14.38
N ALA A 32 -7.84 -3.74 -13.43
CA ALA A 32 -8.91 -3.16 -12.64
C ALA A 32 -8.43 -1.97 -11.78
N SER A 33 -7.25 -2.05 -11.16
CA SER A 33 -6.71 -0.93 -10.37
C SER A 33 -6.34 0.26 -11.25
N LEU A 34 -5.71 0.02 -12.40
CA LEU A 34 -5.34 1.08 -13.34
C LEU A 34 -6.57 1.81 -13.87
N LEU A 35 -7.58 1.05 -14.30
CA LEU A 35 -8.86 1.61 -14.75
C LEU A 35 -9.60 2.29 -13.60
N GLY A 36 -9.62 1.69 -12.41
CA GLY A 36 -10.28 2.26 -11.23
C GLY A 36 -9.70 3.62 -10.84
N PHE A 37 -8.37 3.70 -10.68
CA PHE A 37 -7.70 4.97 -10.39
C PHE A 37 -7.80 5.96 -11.55
N GLY A 38 -7.67 5.48 -12.80
CA GLY A 38 -7.78 6.33 -13.99
C GLY A 38 -9.17 6.95 -14.13
N LEU A 39 -10.24 6.19 -13.85
CA LEU A 39 -11.61 6.69 -13.85
C LEU A 39 -11.87 7.62 -12.66
N TRP A 40 -11.40 7.26 -11.46
CA TRP A 40 -11.64 8.05 -10.26
C TRP A 40 -11.00 9.43 -10.37
N PHE A 41 -9.77 9.51 -10.86
CA PHE A 41 -9.06 10.78 -10.98
C PHE A 41 -9.12 11.39 -12.38
N TRP A 42 -9.99 10.90 -13.27
CA TRP A 42 -10.01 11.32 -14.67
C TRP A 42 -10.15 12.84 -14.85
N THR A 43 -11.03 13.46 -14.06
CA THR A 43 -11.33 14.89 -14.14
C THR A 43 -10.32 15.77 -13.42
N THR A 44 -9.48 15.20 -12.56
CA THR A 44 -8.52 15.94 -11.74
C THR A 44 -7.08 15.74 -12.21
N MET A 45 -6.75 14.65 -12.91
CA MET A 45 -5.38 14.39 -13.40
C MET A 45 -5.05 15.19 -14.65
N ASP A 46 -3.97 15.96 -14.57
CA ASP A 46 -3.31 16.51 -15.75
C ASP A 46 -2.51 15.42 -16.51
N SER A 47 -1.81 15.80 -17.57
CA SER A 47 -1.01 14.85 -18.36
C SER A 47 0.16 14.23 -17.58
N VAL A 48 0.74 14.98 -16.64
CA VAL A 48 1.88 14.51 -15.82
C VAL A 48 1.38 13.50 -14.81
N ASP A 49 0.26 13.76 -14.13
CA ASP A 49 -0.37 12.83 -13.20
C ASP A 49 -0.73 11.50 -13.88
N ARG A 50 -1.25 11.55 -15.11
CA ARG A 50 -1.55 10.33 -15.89
C ARG A 50 -0.30 9.53 -16.21
N ALA A 51 0.80 10.22 -16.57
CA ALA A 51 2.07 9.57 -16.81
C ALA A 51 2.61 8.92 -15.53
N VAL A 52 2.55 9.62 -14.40
CA VAL A 52 2.93 9.10 -13.07
C VAL A 52 2.07 7.88 -12.72
N LEU A 53 0.75 7.94 -12.95
CA LEU A 53 -0.17 6.82 -12.73
C LEU A 53 0.25 5.59 -13.53
N PHE A 54 0.48 5.76 -14.82
CA PHE A 54 0.87 4.67 -15.71
C PHE A 54 2.26 4.10 -15.36
N ILE A 55 3.25 4.97 -15.16
CA ILE A 55 4.61 4.57 -14.79
C ILE A 55 4.59 3.80 -13.47
N GLY A 56 3.87 4.28 -12.45
CA GLY A 56 3.73 3.57 -11.17
C GLY A 56 3.18 2.15 -11.34
N HIS A 57 2.16 1.99 -12.20
CA HIS A 57 1.60 0.67 -12.52
C HIS A 57 2.58 -0.23 -13.28
N VAL A 58 3.41 0.32 -14.16
CA VAL A 58 4.44 -0.47 -14.87
C VAL A 58 5.58 -0.86 -13.93
N VAL A 59 6.03 0.05 -13.07
CA VAL A 59 7.14 -0.16 -12.13
C VAL A 59 6.87 -1.28 -11.13
N ILE A 60 5.60 -1.53 -10.78
CA ILE A 60 5.25 -2.62 -9.87
C ILE A 60 5.18 -4.00 -10.53
N LEU A 61 5.11 -4.11 -11.87
CA LEU A 61 5.00 -5.40 -12.57
C LEU A 61 6.05 -6.46 -12.17
N PRO A 62 7.32 -6.12 -11.86
CA PRO A 62 8.30 -7.10 -11.39
C PRO A 62 7.85 -7.91 -10.16
N ILE A 63 6.98 -7.35 -9.29
CA ILE A 63 6.46 -8.08 -8.12
C ILE A 63 5.49 -9.20 -8.51
N PHE A 64 4.99 -9.23 -9.76
CA PHE A 64 4.08 -10.30 -10.21
C PHE A 64 4.83 -11.57 -10.57
N SER A 65 6.15 -11.49 -10.74
CA SER A 65 7.02 -12.65 -10.93
C SER A 65 6.76 -13.70 -9.87
N GLU A 66 6.79 -14.98 -10.25
CA GLU A 66 6.68 -16.11 -9.31
C GLU A 66 7.78 -16.09 -8.24
N ARG A 67 8.90 -15.39 -8.51
CA ARG A 67 9.99 -15.17 -7.56
C ARG A 67 9.63 -14.25 -6.40
N ALA A 68 8.55 -13.47 -6.52
CA ALA A 68 8.05 -12.64 -5.44
C ALA A 68 7.34 -13.51 -4.40
N THR A 69 8.10 -13.96 -3.41
CA THR A 69 7.57 -14.76 -2.30
C THR A 69 6.80 -13.89 -1.31
N PRO A 70 5.84 -14.45 -0.56
CA PRO A 70 5.18 -13.73 0.53
C PRO A 70 6.17 -13.12 1.53
N ARG A 71 7.27 -13.81 1.83
CA ARG A 71 8.34 -13.29 2.70
C ARG A 71 8.94 -12.02 2.15
N LEU A 72 9.29 -12.01 0.86
CA LEU A 72 9.83 -10.82 0.19
C LEU A 72 8.83 -9.66 0.26
N MET A 73 7.54 -9.92 0.05
CA MET A 73 6.49 -8.90 0.17
C MET A 73 6.40 -8.35 1.59
N ALA A 74 6.52 -9.18 2.63
CA ALA A 74 6.58 -8.72 4.01
C ALA A 74 7.84 -7.89 4.29
N CYS A 75 9.01 -8.30 3.77
CA CYS A 75 10.27 -7.56 3.88
C CYS A 75 10.21 -6.19 3.18
N MET A 76 9.56 -6.10 2.01
CA MET A 76 9.36 -4.83 1.30
C MET A 76 8.27 -3.97 1.97
N GLY A 77 7.24 -4.61 2.50
CA GLY A 77 6.11 -3.96 3.16
C GLY A 77 6.51 -3.22 4.43
N SER A 78 7.42 -3.78 5.26
CA SER A 78 7.82 -3.14 6.52
C SER A 78 8.45 -1.74 6.34
N PRO A 79 9.46 -1.53 5.48
CA PRO A 79 9.97 -0.19 5.18
C PRO A 79 8.89 0.74 4.64
N ILE A 80 8.02 0.26 3.75
CA ILE A 80 6.91 1.05 3.19
C ILE A 80 5.98 1.53 4.31
N VAL A 81 5.57 0.62 5.21
CA VAL A 81 4.75 0.98 6.38
C VAL A 81 5.45 2.00 7.26
N GLY A 82 6.76 1.84 7.49
CA GLY A 82 7.57 2.81 8.23
C GLY A 82 7.59 4.19 7.58
N THR A 83 7.81 4.26 6.26
CA THR A 83 7.80 5.51 5.50
C THR A 83 6.43 6.17 5.52
N ILE A 84 5.35 5.43 5.26
CA ILE A 84 3.98 5.94 5.34
C ILE A 84 3.71 6.47 6.75
N SER A 85 4.09 5.73 7.79
CA SER A 85 3.92 6.17 9.18
C SER A 85 4.67 7.47 9.47
N GLY A 86 5.91 7.61 8.98
CA GLY A 86 6.68 8.85 9.12
C GLY A 86 6.02 10.04 8.42
N MET A 87 5.53 9.85 7.19
CA MET A 87 4.79 10.90 6.46
C MET A 87 3.47 11.27 7.18
N GLN A 88 2.73 10.26 7.64
CA GLN A 88 1.50 10.47 8.41
C GLN A 88 1.75 11.25 9.71
N LEU A 89 2.87 10.99 10.40
CA LEU A 89 3.21 11.71 11.62
C LEU A 89 3.43 13.21 11.35
N ILE A 90 4.13 13.57 10.27
CA ILE A 90 4.33 14.97 9.87
C ILE A 90 2.97 15.62 9.60
N ASP A 91 2.10 14.95 8.84
CA ASP A 91 0.78 15.47 8.51
C ASP A 91 -0.08 15.66 9.78
N VAL A 92 -0.03 14.72 10.73
CA VAL A 92 -0.76 14.81 12.01
C VAL A 92 -0.31 16.01 12.84
N VAL A 93 0.97 16.42 12.77
CA VAL A 93 1.44 17.63 13.46
C VAL A 93 0.74 18.88 12.89
N PHE A 94 0.64 18.99 11.57
CA PHE A 94 -0.07 20.09 10.92
C PHE A 94 -1.58 20.03 11.20
N ASP A 95 -2.17 18.85 11.12
CA ASP A 95 -3.57 18.60 11.44
C ASP A 95 -3.93 19.08 12.86
N LEU A 96 -3.10 18.72 13.85
CA LEU A 96 -3.29 19.13 15.23
C LEU A 96 -3.08 20.63 15.40
N ALA A 97 -2.16 21.26 14.66
CA ALA A 97 -1.99 22.71 14.68
C ALA A 97 -3.24 23.43 14.14
N ILE A 98 -3.85 22.91 13.06
CA ILE A 98 -5.11 23.41 12.49
C ILE A 98 -6.26 23.28 13.49
N VAL A 99 -6.46 22.08 14.05
CA VAL A 99 -7.62 21.80 14.93
C VAL A 99 -7.51 22.55 16.26
N ASN A 100 -6.31 22.67 16.81
CA ASN A 100 -6.10 23.39 18.07
C ASN A 100 -5.90 24.90 17.88
N GLU A 101 -5.97 25.39 16.64
CA GLU A 101 -5.74 26.80 16.28
C GLU A 101 -4.43 27.35 16.88
N ARG A 102 -3.40 26.50 16.98
CA ARG A 102 -2.12 26.87 17.58
C ARG A 102 -1.32 27.68 16.58
N THR A 103 -1.11 28.95 16.90
CA THR A 103 -0.19 29.83 16.15
C THR A 103 1.20 29.22 16.11
N ILE A 104 1.77 29.16 14.91
CA ILE A 104 3.14 28.66 14.69
C ILE A 104 4.07 29.87 14.71
N SER A 105 5.20 29.82 15.40
CA SER A 105 6.16 30.92 15.42
C SER A 105 7.57 30.42 15.15
N ASP A 106 8.34 31.20 14.41
CA ASP A 106 9.78 31.02 14.21
C ASP A 106 10.62 31.82 15.22
N GLY A 107 9.98 32.41 16.22
CA GLY A 107 10.59 33.28 17.23
C GLY A 107 10.60 34.77 16.86
N VAL A 108 10.25 35.13 15.62
CA VAL A 108 10.18 36.51 15.13
C VAL A 108 8.74 36.86 14.70
N GLU A 109 8.14 36.00 13.90
CA GLU A 109 6.78 36.16 13.39
C GLU A 109 5.86 35.03 13.89
N SER A 110 4.57 35.31 13.88
CA SER A 110 3.53 34.31 14.13
C SER A 110 2.72 34.09 12.86
N PHE A 111 2.51 32.82 12.54
CA PHE A 111 1.84 32.37 11.34
C PHE A 111 0.55 31.65 11.70
N ASP A 112 -0.49 31.92 10.91
CA ASP A 112 -1.75 31.19 10.95
C ASP A 112 -1.51 29.71 10.60
N PRO A 113 -1.86 28.74 11.47
CA PRO A 113 -1.56 27.33 11.24
C PRO A 113 -2.17 26.78 9.95
N ARG A 114 -3.37 27.24 9.57
CA ARG A 114 -4.04 26.83 8.32
C ARG A 114 -3.28 27.30 7.10
N ARG A 115 -2.74 28.53 7.12
CA ARG A 115 -1.90 29.05 6.03
C ARG A 115 -0.59 28.29 5.89
N VAL A 116 0.08 27.96 7.00
CA VAL A 116 1.31 27.15 6.97
C VAL A 116 1.01 25.76 6.42
N ALA A 117 -0.06 25.13 6.91
CA ALA A 117 -0.48 23.82 6.43
C ALA A 117 -0.87 23.84 4.94
N TYR A 118 -1.53 24.90 4.46
CA TYR A 118 -1.80 25.09 3.03
C TYR A 118 -0.51 25.08 2.22
N LEU A 119 0.50 25.87 2.61
CA LEU A 119 1.78 25.90 1.90
C LEU A 119 2.45 24.52 1.87
N TYR A 120 2.46 23.81 2.99
CA TYR A 120 3.00 22.45 3.07
C TYR A 120 2.22 21.48 2.18
N TYR A 121 0.91 21.34 2.38
CA TYR A 121 0.10 20.38 1.63
C TYR A 121 0.09 20.70 0.14
N HIS A 122 -0.12 21.95 -0.25
CA HIS A 122 -0.08 22.38 -1.65
C HIS A 122 1.26 22.03 -2.31
N THR A 123 2.38 22.26 -1.63
CA THR A 123 3.71 21.89 -2.14
C THR A 123 3.85 20.37 -2.31
N VAL A 124 3.41 19.58 -1.32
CA VAL A 124 3.53 18.12 -1.35
C VAL A 124 2.66 17.51 -2.44
N VAL A 125 1.38 17.92 -2.56
CA VAL A 125 0.42 17.31 -3.48
C VAL A 125 0.61 17.74 -4.94
N THR A 126 1.30 18.86 -5.17
CA THR A 126 1.69 19.31 -6.52
C THR A 126 3.02 18.69 -6.98
N ALA A 127 3.77 18.04 -6.09
CA ALA A 127 5.05 17.42 -6.44
C ALA A 127 4.83 16.04 -7.11
N PRO A 128 5.07 15.89 -8.44
CA PRO A 128 4.70 14.66 -9.15
C PRO A 128 5.49 13.43 -8.68
N HIS A 129 6.74 13.64 -8.27
CA HIS A 129 7.59 12.57 -7.76
C HIS A 129 7.09 12.03 -6.40
N VAL A 130 6.55 12.89 -5.53
CA VAL A 130 5.94 12.47 -4.27
C VAL A 130 4.70 11.64 -4.54
N ASN A 131 3.82 12.12 -5.44
CA ASN A 131 2.63 11.40 -5.86
C ASN A 131 2.97 10.03 -6.47
N GLY A 132 4.03 9.95 -7.28
CA GLY A 132 4.51 8.69 -7.86
C GLY A 132 5.03 7.70 -6.81
N ILE A 133 5.80 8.17 -5.83
CA ILE A 133 6.28 7.32 -4.73
C ILE A 133 5.11 6.80 -3.89
N LEU A 134 4.17 7.69 -3.53
CA LEU A 134 2.97 7.31 -2.76
C LEU A 134 2.11 6.29 -3.53
N LEU A 135 1.91 6.49 -4.83
CA LEU A 135 1.21 5.55 -5.68
C LEU A 135 1.91 4.18 -5.68
N CYS A 136 3.23 4.15 -5.90
CA CYS A 136 4.00 2.90 -5.88
C CYS A 136 3.85 2.18 -4.53
N MET A 137 3.89 2.90 -3.41
CA MET A 137 3.67 2.33 -2.09
C MET A 137 2.27 1.70 -1.97
N VAL A 138 1.22 2.42 -2.38
CA VAL A 138 -0.16 1.93 -2.37
C VAL A 138 -0.31 0.67 -3.23
N LEU A 139 0.23 0.70 -4.44
CA LEU A 139 0.18 -0.43 -5.36
C LEU A 139 0.93 -1.65 -4.79
N ILE A 140 2.15 -1.47 -4.29
CA ILE A 140 2.91 -2.57 -3.66
C ILE A 140 2.16 -3.12 -2.44
N SER A 141 1.51 -2.28 -1.63
CA SER A 141 0.69 -2.75 -0.52
C SER A 141 -0.52 -3.59 -0.96
N ILE A 142 -1.25 -3.13 -1.99
CA ILE A 142 -2.42 -3.85 -2.53
C ILE A 142 -1.98 -5.18 -3.14
N PHE A 143 -1.07 -5.15 -4.11
CA PHE A 143 -0.66 -6.35 -4.83
C PHE A 143 0.18 -7.28 -3.95
N GLY A 144 1.00 -6.75 -3.06
CA GLY A 144 1.74 -7.53 -2.06
C GLY A 144 0.80 -8.34 -1.16
N SER A 145 -0.35 -7.77 -0.76
CA SER A 145 -1.36 -8.49 0.00
C SER A 145 -2.05 -9.59 -0.82
N ILE A 146 -2.37 -9.34 -2.09
CA ILE A 146 -2.97 -10.35 -2.99
C ILE A 146 -1.99 -11.49 -3.26
N ILE A 147 -0.72 -11.18 -3.52
CA ILE A 147 0.37 -12.16 -3.69
C ILE A 147 0.53 -12.98 -2.41
N GLY A 148 0.57 -12.30 -1.25
CA GLY A 148 0.61 -12.95 0.06
C GLY A 148 -0.54 -13.92 0.25
N PHE A 149 -1.77 -13.53 -0.11
CA PHE A 149 -2.92 -14.42 -0.04
C PHE A 149 -2.84 -15.60 -1.01
N GLY A 150 -2.46 -15.36 -2.27
CA GLY A 150 -2.48 -16.38 -3.33
C GLY A 150 -1.33 -17.40 -3.24
N ARG A 151 -0.22 -17.04 -2.58
CA ARG A 151 1.01 -17.85 -2.55
C ARG A 151 1.44 -18.32 -1.16
N SER A 152 0.69 -18.00 -0.10
CA SER A 152 1.02 -18.46 1.25
C SER A 152 0.46 -19.83 1.57
N THR A 153 1.08 -20.51 2.53
CA THR A 153 0.57 -21.72 3.16
C THR A 153 -0.71 -21.42 3.98
N PRO A 154 -1.60 -22.41 4.19
CA PRO A 154 -2.84 -22.22 4.94
C PRO A 154 -2.65 -21.57 6.32
N GLU A 155 -1.54 -21.87 6.98
CA GLU A 155 -1.14 -21.36 8.30
C GLU A 155 -0.91 -19.85 8.26
N ILE A 156 -0.24 -19.37 7.20
CA ILE A 156 0.20 -17.99 7.06
C ILE A 156 -0.84 -17.11 6.35
N VAL A 157 -1.72 -17.72 5.55
CA VAL A 157 -2.82 -17.02 4.85
C VAL A 157 -3.70 -16.20 5.81
N GLN A 158 -3.88 -16.65 7.05
CA GLN A 158 -4.69 -15.90 8.03
C GLN A 158 -4.08 -14.55 8.41
N CYS A 159 -2.74 -14.46 8.49
CA CYS A 159 -2.06 -13.19 8.74
C CYS A 159 -2.23 -12.23 7.57
N TRP A 160 -2.07 -12.73 6.33
CA TRP A 160 -2.33 -11.93 5.12
C TRP A 160 -3.77 -11.46 4.99
N LYS A 161 -4.76 -12.28 5.38
CA LYS A 161 -6.17 -11.87 5.43
C LYS A 161 -6.39 -10.72 6.40
N LYS A 162 -5.81 -10.81 7.61
CA LYS A 162 -5.91 -9.73 8.62
C LYS A 162 -5.29 -8.44 8.10
N ILE A 163 -4.08 -8.52 7.54
CA ILE A 163 -3.40 -7.37 6.91
C ILE A 163 -4.27 -6.78 5.81
N GLY A 164 -4.73 -7.61 4.88
CA GLY A 164 -5.56 -7.18 3.74
C GLY A 164 -6.84 -6.49 4.19
N ALA A 165 -7.54 -7.04 5.19
CA ALA A 165 -8.76 -6.46 5.73
C ALA A 165 -8.51 -5.09 6.41
N VAL A 166 -7.54 -5.03 7.32
CA VAL A 166 -7.19 -3.79 8.05
C VAL A 166 -6.74 -2.70 7.08
N MET A 167 -5.88 -3.04 6.13
CA MET A 167 -5.37 -2.09 5.14
C MET A 167 -6.45 -1.65 4.15
N SER A 168 -7.32 -2.55 3.70
CA SER A 168 -8.40 -2.19 2.77
C SER A 168 -9.36 -1.19 3.42
N VAL A 169 -9.77 -1.44 4.67
CA VAL A 169 -10.69 -0.54 5.38
C VAL A 169 -10.03 0.81 5.66
N SER A 170 -8.82 0.82 6.22
CA SER A 170 -8.12 2.05 6.54
C SER A 170 -7.75 2.89 5.32
N MET A 171 -7.25 2.27 4.25
CA MET A 171 -6.96 2.99 3.01
C MET A 171 -8.23 3.46 2.30
N SER A 172 -9.32 2.69 2.29
CA SER A 172 -10.58 3.15 1.70
C SER A 172 -11.11 4.40 2.41
N SER A 173 -11.05 4.43 3.75
CA SER A 173 -11.41 5.62 4.52
C SER A 173 -10.51 6.82 4.20
N TYR A 174 -9.18 6.59 4.11
CA TYR A 174 -8.22 7.63 3.73
C TYR A 174 -8.50 8.20 2.33
N LEU A 175 -8.67 7.31 1.34
CA LEU A 175 -8.93 7.70 -0.03
C LEU A 175 -10.31 8.37 -0.19
N GLY A 176 -11.30 8.00 0.62
CA GLY A 176 -12.65 8.59 0.58
C GLY A 176 -12.76 9.95 1.29
N VAL A 177 -11.94 10.22 2.30
CA VAL A 177 -12.06 11.44 3.14
C VAL A 177 -10.90 12.41 2.95
N VAL A 178 -9.66 11.92 2.98
CA VAL A 178 -8.46 12.76 2.98
C VAL A 178 -8.07 13.17 1.56
N VAL A 179 -8.05 12.22 0.62
CA VAL A 179 -7.63 12.51 -0.76
C VAL A 179 -8.48 13.60 -1.44
N PRO A 180 -9.82 13.63 -1.34
CA PRO A 180 -10.61 14.70 -1.94
C PRO A 180 -10.25 16.09 -1.39
N ARG A 181 -9.92 16.20 -0.10
CA ARG A 181 -9.45 17.46 0.50
C ARG A 181 -8.13 17.90 -0.10
N TYR A 182 -7.22 16.96 -0.35
CA TYR A 182 -5.94 17.24 -1.00
C TYR A 182 -6.06 17.61 -2.46
N LEU A 183 -7.01 17.04 -3.19
CA LEU A 183 -7.32 17.50 -4.54
C LEU A 183 -7.83 18.94 -4.52
N HIS A 184 -8.75 19.30 -3.61
CA HIS A 184 -9.20 20.70 -3.49
C HIS A 184 -8.06 21.67 -3.12
N ILE A 185 -7.15 21.27 -2.23
CA ILE A 185 -5.98 22.09 -1.89
C ILE A 185 -5.05 22.22 -3.10
N ARG A 186 -4.79 21.14 -3.83
CA ARG A 186 -3.94 21.12 -5.04
C ARG A 186 -4.48 22.04 -6.13
N ASP A 187 -5.79 22.01 -6.33
CA ASP A 187 -6.45 22.75 -7.41
C ASP A 187 -6.70 24.23 -7.01
N ALA A 188 -6.49 24.59 -5.74
CA ALA A 188 -6.66 25.95 -5.25
C ALA A 188 -5.46 26.86 -5.62
N THR A 189 -5.73 27.90 -6.40
CA THR A 189 -4.71 28.86 -6.85
C THR A 189 -4.26 29.85 -5.78
N VAL A 190 -5.04 30.00 -4.70
CA VAL A 190 -4.77 30.90 -3.57
C VAL A 190 -5.21 30.24 -2.27
N TYR A 191 -4.63 30.68 -1.16
CA TYR A 191 -5.05 30.25 0.17
C TYR A 191 -6.51 30.64 0.45
N ASP A 192 -7.32 29.67 0.84
CA ASP A 192 -8.68 29.85 1.35
C ASP A 192 -8.85 29.04 2.64
N VAL A 193 -9.37 29.70 3.68
CA VAL A 193 -9.63 29.09 4.99
C VAL A 193 -10.69 27.98 4.91
N SER A 194 -11.63 28.08 3.97
CA SER A 194 -12.72 27.12 3.78
C SER A 194 -12.23 25.71 3.43
N LEU A 195 -11.02 25.61 2.85
CA LEU A 195 -10.36 24.34 2.53
C LEU A 195 -10.13 23.46 3.79
N PHE A 196 -10.04 24.10 4.96
CA PHE A 196 -9.78 23.45 6.24
C PHE A 196 -11.03 23.29 7.11
N GLU A 197 -12.23 23.50 6.57
CA GLU A 197 -13.47 23.25 7.30
C GLU A 197 -13.64 21.77 7.66
N ASN A 198 -14.08 21.51 8.89
CA ASN A 198 -14.32 20.16 9.42
C ASN A 198 -13.07 19.25 9.40
N TRP A 199 -11.87 19.85 9.52
CA TRP A 199 -10.58 19.13 9.49
C TRP A 199 -10.45 18.03 10.55
N THR A 200 -11.24 18.09 11.62
CA THR A 200 -11.34 17.02 12.63
C THR A 200 -11.63 15.65 12.03
N HIS A 201 -12.38 15.56 10.92
CA HIS A 201 -12.62 14.29 10.22
C HIS A 201 -11.36 13.77 9.53
N VAL A 202 -10.56 14.66 8.93
CA VAL A 202 -9.26 14.32 8.32
C VAL A 202 -8.33 13.77 9.40
N VAL A 203 -8.26 14.44 10.54
CA VAL A 203 -7.45 13.98 11.69
C VAL A 203 -7.89 12.61 12.16
N ALA A 204 -9.20 12.39 12.34
CA ALA A 204 -9.74 11.11 12.80
C ALA A 204 -9.39 9.96 11.85
N VAL A 205 -9.53 10.16 10.54
CA VAL A 205 -9.19 9.16 9.52
C VAL A 205 -7.68 8.90 9.49
N ARG A 206 -6.85 9.92 9.65
CA ARG A 206 -5.39 9.76 9.74
C ARG A 206 -4.96 8.99 10.98
N MET A 207 -5.55 9.29 12.13
CA MET A 207 -5.30 8.53 13.36
C MET A 207 -5.74 7.07 13.23
N PHE A 208 -6.87 6.82 12.57
CA PHE A 208 -7.33 5.45 12.27
C PHE A 208 -6.36 4.72 11.34
N LEU A 209 -5.89 5.38 10.28
CA LEU A 209 -4.89 4.82 9.38
C LEU A 209 -3.57 4.55 10.12
N PHE A 210 -3.11 5.48 10.94
CA PHE A 210 -1.88 5.34 11.72
C PHE A 210 -1.97 4.15 12.70
N ALA A 211 -3.07 4.02 13.44
CA ALA A 211 -3.31 2.87 14.31
C ALA A 211 -3.36 1.56 13.51
N SER A 212 -3.98 1.57 12.32
CA SER A 212 -4.03 0.41 11.42
C SER A 212 -2.62 -0.02 10.98
N LEU A 213 -1.78 0.92 10.55
CA LEU A 213 -0.38 0.68 10.18
C LEU A 213 0.41 0.09 11.36
N LEU A 214 0.25 0.63 12.57
CA LEU A 214 0.92 0.10 13.75
C LEU A 214 0.45 -1.32 14.10
N SER A 215 -0.84 -1.62 13.94
CA SER A 215 -1.40 -2.95 14.24
C SER A 215 -0.95 -4.04 13.25
N ILE A 216 -0.59 -3.69 12.02
CA ILE A 216 -0.10 -4.67 11.03
C ILE A 216 1.40 -4.94 11.16
N LEU A 217 2.17 -4.07 11.82
CA LEU A 217 3.62 -4.23 11.97
C LEU A 217 4.01 -5.57 12.64
N PRO A 218 3.40 -5.97 13.78
CA PRO A 218 3.69 -7.28 14.38
C PRO A 218 3.43 -8.45 13.42
N LEU A 219 2.35 -8.37 12.63
CA LEU A 219 2.01 -9.39 11.63
C LEU A 219 3.09 -9.46 10.54
N MET A 220 3.61 -8.30 10.10
CA MET A 220 4.70 -8.27 9.13
C MET A 220 5.99 -8.89 9.67
N PHE A 221 6.33 -8.64 10.93
CA PHE A 221 7.49 -9.27 11.57
C PHE A 221 7.31 -10.78 11.73
N GLU A 222 6.13 -11.25 12.10
CA GLU A 222 5.78 -12.68 12.16
C GLU A 222 5.96 -13.35 10.79
N LEU A 223 5.46 -12.71 9.72
CA LEU A 223 5.63 -13.19 8.34
C LEU A 223 7.10 -13.28 7.91
N GLN A 224 7.94 -12.32 8.32
CA GLN A 224 9.37 -12.32 8.00
C GLN A 224 10.15 -13.41 8.73
N GLY A 225 9.72 -13.75 9.94
CA GLY A 225 10.34 -14.72 10.82
C GLY A 225 9.90 -16.17 10.59
N SER A 226 8.86 -16.41 9.80
CA SER A 226 8.32 -17.76 9.61
C SER A 226 9.31 -18.68 8.85
N PRO A 227 9.79 -19.78 9.49
CA PRO A 227 10.79 -20.68 8.91
C PRO A 227 10.26 -21.49 7.72
N GLU A 228 8.94 -21.69 7.62
CA GLU A 228 8.29 -22.39 6.50
C GLU A 228 8.54 -21.69 5.15
N GLN A 229 8.73 -20.37 5.16
CA GLN A 229 9.04 -19.61 3.96
C GLN A 229 10.54 -19.61 3.60
N ALA A 230 11.42 -20.05 4.51
CA ALA A 230 12.85 -20.19 4.23
C ALA A 230 13.18 -21.54 3.56
N ALA A 231 12.38 -22.58 3.78
CA ALA A 231 12.63 -23.93 3.31
C ALA A 231 12.11 -24.23 1.89
N GLY A 232 11.17 -23.44 1.36
CA GLY A 232 10.45 -23.73 0.10
C GLY A 232 11.26 -23.70 -1.20
N ASN A 233 12.56 -23.35 -1.17
CA ASN A 233 13.43 -23.37 -2.35
C ASN A 233 14.49 -24.49 -2.33
N HIS A 234 14.60 -25.25 -1.24
CA HIS A 234 15.48 -26.41 -1.22
C HIS A 234 14.64 -27.64 -1.54
N ASP A 235 14.60 -28.00 -2.83
CA ASP A 235 14.10 -29.30 -3.24
C ASP A 235 15.20 -30.33 -2.96
N PRO A 236 15.11 -31.15 -1.89
CA PRO A 236 16.13 -32.15 -1.58
C PRO A 236 16.15 -33.28 -2.61
N SER A 237 15.20 -33.31 -3.56
CA SER A 237 15.11 -34.34 -4.60
C SER A 237 15.87 -33.99 -5.88
N LYS A 238 16.44 -32.79 -6.02
CA LYS A 238 17.38 -32.49 -7.10
C LYS A 238 18.77 -33.01 -6.74
N PRO A 239 19.27 -34.09 -7.37
CA PRO A 239 20.65 -34.47 -7.20
C PRO A 239 21.54 -33.31 -7.63
N HIS A 240 22.52 -32.98 -6.80
CA HIS A 240 23.62 -32.11 -7.19
C HIS A 240 24.37 -32.84 -8.31
N GLU A 241 24.09 -32.48 -9.56
CA GLU A 241 24.97 -32.85 -10.68
C GLU A 241 26.25 -32.01 -10.51
N GLU A 242 27.32 -32.69 -10.06
CA GLU A 242 28.71 -32.21 -10.05
C GLU A 242 29.29 -32.14 -11.46
#